data_AF-A0A7Y4Z7Y6-F1
#
_entry.id   AF-A0A7Y4Z7Y6-F1
#
_cell.length_a   1.000
_cell.length_b   1.000
_cell.length_c   1.000
_cell.angle_alpha   90.00
_cell.angle_beta   90.00
_cell.angle_gamma   90.00
#
_symmetry.space_group_name_H-M   'P 1'
#
loop_
_entity.id
_entity.type
_entity.pdbx_description
1 polymer ?
#
loop_
_entity_poly.entity_id
_entity_poly.type
_entity_poly.pdbx_seq_one_letter_code
_entity_poly.pdbx_strand_id
1 'polypeptide(L)'
;MISNNRILFIFFALFLFWSCKKEEDDKIYLDSTKIIRISDAISVDNGFHIHDPNLNLKTYDAFLRYLSSSNHFKIVTQKEFSSATSNDKVIISFRYDIDDNINAAIKFAYLEKKYGIKSTYYILHSAGYYGVTKLNYFKRNDKIIKYLQKIQNDFGHEIGLHNDLVTLQIVYNIDSRKYLKDELDWMRANGINVYGAVAHGRDYCYQYHYVNSYFWNHTKGSSEGLFYNWEYVPIYGEYKKIEKDDLSSYNLDYDGDQFITDYRFADANRENGKMWYMGKVNFDTIQPGKKVIILLHPQHWD
;
A
#
# COMPACT_ATOMS: atom_id res chain seq x y z
N MET A 1 -58.60 36.93 58.21
CA MET A 1 -57.50 37.83 58.62
C MET A 1 -56.32 36.96 59.01
N ILE A 2 -55.16 37.18 58.36
CA ILE A 2 -53.78 37.27 58.94
C ILE A 2 -53.47 36.28 60.10
N SER A 3 -52.46 35.41 60.14
CA SER A 3 -51.08 35.42 59.60
C SER A 3 -50.40 34.04 59.67
N ASN A 4 -49.46 33.84 58.74
CA ASN A 4 -48.18 33.11 58.81
C ASN A 4 -47.67 32.60 60.19
N ASN A 5 -47.14 31.37 60.22
CA ASN A 5 -45.69 31.17 60.29
C ASN A 5 -45.22 29.75 59.91
N ARG A 6 -44.02 29.74 59.31
CA ARG A 6 -43.30 28.67 58.61
C ARG A 6 -42.79 27.59 59.58
N ILE A 7 -42.58 26.36 59.10
CA ILE A 7 -41.30 25.64 59.22
C ILE A 7 -41.15 24.65 58.06
N LEU A 8 -39.92 24.65 57.58
CA LEU A 8 -39.31 24.00 56.43
C LEU A 8 -39.12 22.49 56.68
N PHE A 9 -39.52 21.63 55.74
CA PHE A 9 -38.83 20.35 55.55
C PHE A 9 -38.66 20.05 54.06
N ILE A 10 -37.40 19.97 53.70
CA ILE A 10 -36.86 19.61 52.39
C ILE A 10 -37.11 18.12 52.19
N PHE A 11 -37.80 17.74 51.11
CA PHE A 11 -37.73 16.39 50.58
C PHE A 11 -37.32 16.43 49.11
N PHE A 12 -36.11 15.94 48.90
CA PHE A 12 -35.53 15.53 47.63
C PHE A 12 -36.35 14.37 47.04
N ALA A 13 -36.81 14.50 45.80
CA ALA A 13 -37.08 13.35 44.93
C ALA A 13 -37.04 13.78 43.46
N LEU A 14 -35.82 13.67 42.92
CA LEU A 14 -35.41 13.47 41.54
C LEU A 14 -36.45 13.70 40.42
N PHE A 15 -36.18 14.76 39.65
CA PHE A 15 -36.53 14.84 38.24
C PHE A 15 -36.00 13.61 37.48
N LEU A 16 -36.91 12.82 36.91
CA LEU A 16 -36.62 11.98 35.75
C LEU A 16 -36.43 12.91 34.54
N PHE A 17 -35.23 13.47 34.40
CA PHE A 17 -34.80 13.94 33.09
C PHE A 17 -34.62 12.72 32.20
N TRP A 18 -35.49 12.61 31.20
CA TRP A 18 -35.20 11.89 29.97
C TRP A 18 -33.94 12.51 29.35
N SER A 19 -32.78 12.00 29.77
CA SER A 19 -31.56 12.17 29.01
C SER A 19 -31.73 11.25 27.80
N CYS A 20 -31.94 11.85 26.63
CA CYS A 20 -31.53 11.22 25.38
C CYS A 20 -30.09 10.78 25.60
N LYS A 21 -29.89 9.47 25.81
CA LYS A 21 -28.58 8.86 25.66
C LYS A 21 -28.17 9.16 24.23
N LYS A 22 -27.25 10.12 24.10
CA LYS A 22 -26.38 10.29 22.96
C LYS A 22 -25.87 8.89 22.64
N GLU A 23 -26.15 8.38 21.44
CA GLU A 23 -25.52 7.17 20.92
C GLU A 23 -24.03 7.28 21.24
N GLU A 24 -23.57 6.41 22.13
CA GLU A 24 -22.15 6.21 22.32
C GLU A 24 -21.64 5.75 20.97
N ASP A 25 -20.90 6.63 20.29
CA ASP A 25 -20.08 6.30 19.13
C ASP A 25 -19.37 4.98 19.41
N ASP A 26 -19.89 3.91 18.80
CA ASP A 26 -19.43 2.54 18.96
C ASP A 26 -17.95 2.48 18.63
N LYS A 27 -17.16 2.48 19.71
CA LYS A 27 -15.72 2.30 19.71
C LYS A 27 -15.44 1.01 18.96
N ILE A 28 -14.85 1.15 17.79
CA ILE A 28 -14.31 0.04 17.00
C ILE A 28 -13.34 -0.69 17.90
N TYR A 29 -13.74 -1.88 18.36
CA TYR A 29 -12.88 -2.81 19.10
C TYR A 29 -11.80 -3.34 18.15
N LEU A 30 -10.75 -2.53 17.98
CA LEU A 30 -9.39 -3.04 17.92
C LEU A 30 -9.11 -3.55 19.33
N ASP A 31 -8.82 -4.84 19.47
CA ASP A 31 -8.53 -5.49 20.75
C ASP A 31 -7.68 -4.56 21.65
N SER A 32 -8.10 -4.41 22.90
CA SER A 32 -7.44 -3.60 23.95
C SER A 32 -5.98 -4.01 24.21
N THR A 33 -5.52 -5.10 23.60
CA THR A 33 -4.11 -5.48 23.60
C THR A 33 -3.35 -4.61 22.60
N LYS A 34 -2.23 -4.02 23.06
CA LYS A 34 -1.27 -3.25 22.25
C LYS A 34 -0.62 -4.09 21.13
N ILE A 35 -1.09 -5.31 20.87
CA ILE A 35 -0.49 -6.27 19.95
C ILE A 35 -1.60 -7.03 19.23
N ILE A 36 -1.73 -6.84 17.91
CA ILE A 36 -2.52 -7.76 17.08
C ILE A 36 -1.70 -9.05 16.95
N ARG A 37 -2.17 -10.13 17.58
CA ARG A 37 -1.63 -11.47 17.34
C ARG A 37 -2.22 -12.04 16.06
N ILE A 38 -1.40 -12.05 15.01
CA ILE A 38 -1.78 -12.51 13.68
C ILE A 38 -1.48 -14.01 13.50
N SER A 39 -0.47 -14.51 14.23
CA SER A 39 -0.19 -15.94 14.45
C SER A 39 0.75 -16.09 15.66
N ASP A 40 1.06 -17.33 16.05
CA ASP A 40 2.04 -17.64 17.10
C ASP A 40 3.44 -17.05 16.83
N ALA A 41 3.75 -16.73 15.56
CA ALA A 41 5.05 -16.21 15.12
C ALA A 41 5.01 -14.77 14.60
N ILE A 42 3.83 -14.13 14.56
CA ILE A 42 3.63 -12.76 14.10
C ILE A 42 2.71 -12.04 15.08
N SER A 43 3.33 -11.19 15.88
CA SER A 43 2.68 -10.18 16.70
C SER A 43 3.02 -8.81 16.12
N VAL A 44 2.01 -8.01 15.83
CA VAL A 44 2.22 -6.65 15.33
C VAL A 44 1.77 -5.66 16.39
N ASP A 45 2.59 -4.65 16.69
CA ASP A 45 2.19 -3.58 17.61
C ASP A 45 0.92 -2.91 17.08
N ASN A 46 -0.14 -2.88 17.89
CA ASN A 46 -1.41 -2.20 17.59
C ASN A 46 -1.40 -0.74 18.08
N GLY A 47 -0.26 -0.27 18.57
CA GLY A 47 -0.04 1.12 18.96
C GLY A 47 -0.34 2.05 17.81
N PHE A 48 -1.17 3.05 18.07
CA PHE A 48 -1.44 4.14 17.14
C PHE A 48 -0.27 5.13 17.18
N HIS A 49 0.45 5.32 16.06
CA HIS A 49 1.29 6.50 15.88
C HIS A 49 0.55 7.49 14.99
N ILE A 50 -0.11 8.47 15.61
CA ILE A 50 -0.81 9.52 14.86
C ILE A 50 0.24 10.53 14.38
N HIS A 51 0.77 10.32 13.18
CA HIS A 51 1.56 11.33 12.47
C HIS A 51 0.66 12.32 11.71
N ASP A 52 -0.43 11.83 11.11
CA ASP A 52 -1.51 12.64 10.49
C ASP A 52 -2.88 12.07 10.91
N PRO A 53 -3.83 12.90 11.41
CA PRO A 53 -5.15 12.42 11.82
C PRO A 53 -6.01 11.86 10.69
N ASN A 54 -5.63 12.03 9.43
CA ASN A 54 -6.32 11.47 8.27
C ASN A 54 -5.66 10.22 7.70
N LEU A 55 -4.35 10.02 7.93
CA LEU A 55 -3.59 8.86 7.50
C LEU A 55 -3.40 7.90 8.68
N ASN A 56 -4.44 7.14 8.99
CA ASN A 56 -4.38 6.12 10.02
C ASN A 56 -5.31 4.95 9.73
N LEU A 57 -5.11 3.85 10.46
CA LEU A 57 -5.89 2.62 10.27
C LEU A 57 -7.38 2.78 10.55
N LYS A 58 -7.82 3.74 11.37
CA LYS A 58 -9.25 3.98 11.63
C LYS A 58 -9.95 4.60 10.43
N THR A 59 -9.33 5.62 9.80
CA THR A 59 -9.89 6.23 8.59
C THR A 59 -9.86 5.24 7.42
N TYR A 60 -8.81 4.42 7.34
CA TYR A 60 -8.71 3.34 6.37
C TYR A 60 -9.78 2.26 6.54
N ASP A 61 -9.99 1.73 7.76
CA ASP A 61 -11.05 0.75 8.07
C ASP A 61 -12.44 1.28 7.71
N ALA A 62 -12.73 2.56 8.01
CA ALA A 62 -13.98 3.19 7.62
C ALA A 62 -14.16 3.26 6.09
N PHE A 63 -13.08 3.52 5.35
CA PHE A 63 -13.10 3.54 3.89
C PHE A 63 -13.32 2.15 3.29
N LEU A 64 -12.65 1.12 3.81
CA LEU A 64 -12.87 -0.26 3.39
C LEU A 64 -14.32 -0.71 3.62
N ARG A 65 -14.89 -0.36 4.78
CA ARG A 65 -16.30 -0.62 5.08
C ARG A 65 -17.21 0.04 4.05
N TYR A 66 -17.01 1.34 3.78
CA TYR A 66 -17.75 2.08 2.77
C TYR A 66 -17.71 1.38 1.40
N LEU A 67 -16.51 1.05 0.91
CA LEU A 67 -16.36 0.39 -0.39
C LEU A 67 -17.04 -0.98 -0.43
N SER A 68 -16.86 -1.79 0.63
CA SER A 68 -17.43 -3.14 0.70
C SER A 68 -18.95 -3.16 0.80
N SER A 69 -19.56 -2.13 1.39
CA SER A 69 -21.02 -2.01 1.52
C SER A 69 -21.71 -1.48 0.27
N SER A 70 -20.95 -0.92 -0.68
CA SER A 70 -21.50 -0.27 -1.87
C SER A 70 -21.57 -1.25 -3.05
N ASN A 71 -22.69 -1.25 -3.76
CA ASN A 71 -22.83 -2.01 -5.00
C ASN A 71 -22.16 -1.31 -6.21
N HIS A 72 -21.75 -0.04 -6.06
CA HIS A 72 -21.17 0.81 -7.09
C HIS A 72 -19.73 0.41 -7.46
N PHE A 73 -19.03 -0.28 -6.57
CA PHE A 73 -17.62 -0.61 -6.75
C PHE A 73 -17.39 -2.09 -7.04
N LYS A 74 -16.40 -2.36 -7.90
CA LYS A 74 -15.79 -3.67 -8.09
C LYS A 74 -14.31 -3.55 -7.78
N ILE A 75 -13.89 -4.14 -6.67
CA ILE A 75 -12.50 -4.09 -6.23
C ILE A 75 -11.78 -5.32 -6.77
N VAL A 76 -10.63 -5.12 -7.41
CA VAL A 76 -9.85 -6.16 -8.08
C VAL A 76 -8.37 -6.01 -7.80
N THR A 77 -7.66 -7.12 -7.85
CA THR A 77 -6.19 -7.13 -7.86
C THR A 77 -5.66 -6.51 -9.16
N GLN A 78 -4.39 -6.11 -9.19
CA GLN A 78 -3.78 -5.52 -10.39
C GLN A 78 -3.68 -6.51 -11.55
N LYS A 79 -3.42 -7.79 -11.28
CA LYS A 79 -3.52 -8.84 -12.31
C LYS A 79 -4.87 -8.84 -13.02
N GLU A 80 -5.96 -8.82 -12.24
CA GLU A 80 -7.33 -8.76 -12.76
C GLU A 80 -7.64 -7.40 -13.40
N PHE A 81 -7.10 -6.31 -12.84
CA PHE A 81 -7.37 -4.95 -13.28
C PHE A 81 -7.07 -4.73 -14.76
N SER A 82 -5.98 -5.31 -15.28
CA SER A 82 -5.56 -5.17 -16.68
C SER A 82 -6.68 -5.51 -17.69
N SER A 83 -7.44 -6.57 -17.41
CA SER A 83 -8.50 -7.11 -18.27
C SER A 83 -9.91 -6.81 -17.76
N ALA A 84 -10.04 -6.31 -16.53
CA ALA A 84 -11.33 -6.02 -15.94
C ALA A 84 -12.09 -4.93 -16.72
N THR A 85 -13.32 -5.25 -17.06
CA THR A 85 -14.33 -4.33 -17.60
C THR A 85 -15.61 -4.44 -16.79
N SER A 86 -16.40 -3.37 -16.82
CA SER A 86 -17.67 -3.25 -16.11
C SER A 86 -18.47 -2.11 -16.74
N ASN A 87 -19.79 -2.27 -16.89
CA ASN A 87 -20.64 -1.20 -17.42
C ASN A 87 -21.52 -0.56 -16.32
N ASP A 88 -21.60 -1.22 -15.16
CA ASP A 88 -22.49 -0.88 -14.04
C ASP A 88 -21.72 -0.55 -12.75
N LYS A 89 -20.41 -0.78 -12.73
CA LYS A 89 -19.54 -0.49 -11.59
C LYS A 89 -18.28 0.27 -11.95
N VAL A 90 -17.76 1.02 -10.99
CA VAL A 90 -16.39 1.55 -11.02
C VAL A 90 -15.43 0.44 -10.60
N ILE A 91 -14.38 0.23 -11.39
CA ILE A 91 -13.34 -0.77 -11.09
C ILE A 91 -12.25 -0.08 -10.29
N ILE A 92 -11.98 -0.58 -9.08
CA ILE A 92 -10.95 -0.06 -8.20
C ILE A 92 -9.88 -1.12 -7.99
N SER A 93 -8.61 -0.74 -8.08
CA SER A 93 -7.50 -1.58 -7.64
C SER A 93 -6.65 -0.84 -6.61
N PHE A 94 -6.40 -1.51 -5.49
CA PHE A 94 -5.46 -1.04 -4.48
C PHE A 94 -4.06 -1.56 -4.79
N ARG A 95 -3.11 -0.62 -4.85
CA ARG A 95 -1.67 -0.86 -4.95
C ARG A 95 -1.01 -0.43 -3.64
N TYR A 96 -0.25 -1.33 -3.04
CA TYR A 96 0.60 -1.00 -1.88
C TYR A 96 2.06 -1.11 -2.26
N ASP A 97 2.78 0.00 -2.25
CA ASP A 97 4.24 -0.01 -2.38
C ASP A 97 4.83 -0.10 -0.98
N ILE A 98 5.45 -1.24 -0.64
CA ILE A 98 6.00 -1.50 0.68
C ILE A 98 7.49 -1.10 0.69
N ASP A 99 7.80 0.15 1.03
CA ASP A 99 9.19 0.63 0.93
C ASP A 99 10.06 0.29 2.14
N ASP A 100 9.49 0.23 3.34
CA ASP A 100 10.26 0.13 4.59
C ASP A 100 9.59 -0.70 5.71
N ASN A 101 8.26 -0.69 5.80
CA ASN A 101 7.53 -1.28 6.93
C ASN A 101 6.57 -2.41 6.50
N ILE A 102 7.13 -3.62 6.42
CA ILE A 102 6.36 -4.84 6.13
C ILE A 102 5.26 -5.10 7.18
N ASN A 103 5.45 -4.69 8.44
CA ASN A 103 4.46 -4.91 9.48
C ASN A 103 3.21 -4.05 9.28
N ALA A 104 3.37 -2.79 8.85
CA ALA A 104 2.24 -1.93 8.48
C ALA A 104 1.46 -2.56 7.31
N ALA A 105 2.15 -3.07 6.28
CA ALA A 105 1.51 -3.77 5.17
C ALA A 105 0.67 -4.98 5.63
N ILE A 106 1.15 -5.75 6.62
CA ILE A 106 0.38 -6.85 7.21
C ILE A 106 -0.92 -6.35 7.87
N LYS A 107 -0.90 -5.20 8.56
CA LYS A 107 -2.10 -4.63 9.19
C LYS A 107 -3.15 -4.27 8.15
N PHE A 108 -2.72 -3.64 7.04
CA PHE A 108 -3.59 -3.33 5.91
C PHE A 108 -4.23 -4.60 5.34
N ALA A 109 -3.41 -5.61 5.02
CA ALA A 109 -3.89 -6.86 4.45
C ALA A 109 -4.90 -7.59 5.37
N TYR A 110 -4.65 -7.55 6.68
CA TYR A 110 -5.59 -8.09 7.67
C TYR A 110 -6.95 -7.36 7.64
N LEU A 111 -6.94 -6.02 7.59
CA LEU A 111 -8.17 -5.22 7.54
C LEU A 111 -8.93 -5.45 6.23
N GLU A 112 -8.25 -5.50 5.09
CA GLU A 112 -8.88 -5.77 3.80
C GLU A 112 -9.57 -7.13 3.76
N LYS A 113 -8.92 -8.17 4.30
CA LYS A 113 -9.53 -9.51 4.41
C LYS A 113 -10.86 -9.46 5.17
N LYS A 114 -10.96 -8.68 6.25
CA LYS A 114 -12.19 -8.56 7.06
C LYS A 114 -13.39 -8.10 6.22
N TYR A 115 -13.14 -7.32 5.17
CA TYR A 115 -14.16 -6.81 4.26
C TYR A 115 -14.24 -7.59 2.93
N GLY A 116 -13.53 -8.71 2.81
CA GLY A 116 -13.49 -9.51 1.58
C GLY A 116 -12.82 -8.81 0.40
N ILE A 117 -11.98 -7.81 0.67
CA ILE A 117 -11.26 -7.03 -0.33
C ILE A 117 -9.93 -7.70 -0.65
N LYS A 118 -9.61 -7.78 -1.95
CA LYS A 118 -8.32 -8.24 -2.45
C LYS A 118 -7.59 -7.10 -3.14
N SER A 119 -6.28 -7.05 -2.93
CA SER A 119 -5.42 -5.94 -3.31
C SER A 119 -4.05 -6.48 -3.73
N THR A 120 -3.17 -5.60 -4.22
CA THR A 120 -1.83 -5.99 -4.67
C THR A 120 -0.76 -5.30 -3.84
N TYR A 121 0.13 -6.10 -3.26
CA TYR A 121 1.24 -5.66 -2.42
C TYR A 121 2.58 -5.83 -3.15
N TYR A 122 3.27 -4.73 -3.38
CA TYR A 122 4.53 -4.67 -4.10
C TYR A 122 5.69 -4.67 -3.11
N ILE A 123 6.51 -5.72 -3.19
CA ILE A 123 7.64 -5.94 -2.31
C ILE A 123 8.87 -5.26 -2.90
N LEU A 124 9.45 -4.32 -2.15
CA LEU A 124 10.71 -3.70 -2.50
C LEU A 124 11.88 -4.58 -2.08
N HIS A 125 12.50 -5.23 -3.07
CA HIS A 125 13.59 -6.18 -2.84
C HIS A 125 14.89 -5.52 -2.35
N SER A 126 14.98 -4.19 -2.39
CA SER A 126 16.10 -3.41 -1.85
C SER A 126 15.78 -2.72 -0.52
N ALA A 127 14.61 -3.01 0.08
CA ALA A 127 14.21 -2.51 1.38
C ALA A 127 14.92 -3.24 2.53
N GLY A 128 15.10 -2.54 3.66
CA GLY A 128 15.77 -3.10 4.84
C GLY A 128 15.05 -4.31 5.45
N TYR A 129 13.73 -4.42 5.29
CA TYR A 129 12.98 -5.59 5.74
C TYR A 129 13.25 -6.83 4.86
N TYR A 130 13.60 -6.63 3.59
CA TYR A 130 13.85 -7.69 2.61
C TYR A 130 15.28 -8.22 2.69
N GLY A 131 16.25 -7.35 2.96
CA GLY A 131 17.65 -7.73 3.06
C GLY A 131 18.59 -6.55 3.22
N VAL A 132 19.87 -6.81 3.03
CA VAL A 132 20.95 -5.82 3.06
C VAL A 132 21.63 -5.79 1.71
N THR A 133 21.60 -4.62 1.07
CA THR A 133 22.27 -4.35 -0.22
C THR A 133 23.45 -3.42 0.00
N LYS A 134 24.61 -3.79 -0.56
CA LYS A 134 25.85 -3.01 -0.59
C LYS A 134 26.53 -3.18 -1.95
N LEU A 135 27.59 -2.42 -2.20
CA LEU A 135 28.39 -2.57 -3.41
C LEU A 135 28.88 -4.02 -3.56
N ASN A 136 28.58 -4.65 -4.70
CA ASN A 136 28.87 -6.04 -5.05
C ASN A 136 28.28 -7.08 -4.08
N TYR A 137 27.27 -6.73 -3.28
CA TYR A 137 26.79 -7.61 -2.23
C TYR A 137 25.29 -7.46 -1.97
N PHE A 138 24.61 -8.59 -1.92
CA PHE A 138 23.26 -8.69 -1.41
C PHE A 138 23.16 -9.86 -0.44
N LYS A 139 22.47 -9.63 0.68
CA LYS A 139 22.03 -10.70 1.58
C LYS A 139 20.56 -10.54 1.91
N ARG A 140 19.79 -11.53 1.51
CA ARG A 140 18.38 -11.63 1.83
C ARG A 140 18.13 -11.90 3.31
N ASN A 141 16.99 -11.43 3.79
CA ASN A 141 16.38 -11.83 5.06
C ASN A 141 15.29 -12.87 4.79
N ASP A 142 15.61 -14.16 4.96
CA ASP A 142 14.67 -15.25 4.68
C ASP A 142 13.37 -15.20 5.51
N LYS A 143 13.38 -14.47 6.64
CA LYS A 143 12.17 -14.25 7.43
C LYS A 143 11.08 -13.52 6.65
N ILE A 144 11.39 -12.86 5.52
CA ILE A 144 10.37 -12.18 4.70
C ILE A 144 9.30 -13.14 4.20
N ILE A 145 9.65 -14.40 3.90
CA ILE A 145 8.71 -15.41 3.38
C ILE A 145 7.47 -15.54 4.25
N LYS A 146 7.61 -15.57 5.58
CA LYS A 146 6.46 -15.73 6.48
C LYS A 146 5.46 -14.58 6.37
N TYR A 147 5.94 -13.36 6.09
CA TYR A 147 5.09 -12.18 5.91
C TYR A 147 4.39 -12.24 4.55
N LEU A 148 5.11 -12.63 3.50
CA LEU A 148 4.53 -12.76 2.16
C LEU A 148 3.49 -13.88 2.11
N GLN A 149 3.76 -15.02 2.76
CA GLN A 149 2.78 -16.10 2.92
C GLN A 149 1.55 -15.62 3.69
N LYS A 150 1.72 -14.76 4.69
CA LYS A 150 0.57 -14.16 5.41
C LYS A 150 -0.29 -13.30 4.48
N ILE A 151 0.31 -12.39 3.71
CA ILE A 151 -0.40 -11.53 2.76
C ILE A 151 -1.10 -12.37 1.68
N GLN A 152 -0.38 -13.32 1.09
CA GLN A 152 -0.88 -14.08 -0.05
C GLN A 152 -1.81 -15.21 0.34
N ASN A 153 -1.38 -16.10 1.23
CA ASN A 153 -2.07 -17.37 1.48
C ASN A 153 -3.14 -17.20 2.56
N ASP A 154 -2.81 -16.51 3.65
CA ASP A 154 -3.76 -16.35 4.76
C ASP A 154 -4.77 -15.24 4.45
N PHE A 155 -4.34 -14.17 3.79
CA PHE A 155 -5.18 -13.00 3.53
C PHE A 155 -5.71 -12.91 2.09
N GLY A 156 -5.12 -13.66 1.16
CA GLY A 156 -5.67 -13.82 -0.20
C GLY A 156 -5.31 -12.68 -1.17
N HIS A 157 -4.31 -11.87 -0.84
CA HIS A 157 -3.87 -10.76 -1.68
C HIS A 157 -2.86 -11.19 -2.75
N GLU A 158 -2.73 -10.34 -3.76
CA GLU A 158 -1.72 -10.50 -4.79
C GLU A 158 -0.37 -9.95 -4.31
N ILE A 159 0.71 -10.62 -4.71
CA ILE A 159 2.09 -10.16 -4.53
C ILE A 159 2.68 -9.70 -5.88
N GLY A 160 3.27 -8.51 -5.88
CA GLY A 160 4.06 -7.96 -6.98
C GLY A 160 5.47 -7.56 -6.55
N LEU A 161 6.31 -7.25 -7.52
CA LEU A 161 7.67 -6.77 -7.31
C LEU A 161 7.74 -5.24 -7.41
N HIS A 162 8.15 -4.56 -6.34
CA HIS A 162 8.55 -3.17 -6.41
C HIS A 162 10.03 -3.11 -6.84
N ASN A 163 10.27 -2.92 -8.13
CA ASN A 163 11.57 -3.17 -8.72
C ASN A 163 12.48 -1.95 -8.62
N ASP A 164 13.72 -2.21 -8.18
CA ASP A 164 14.81 -1.27 -8.01
C ASP A 164 16.06 -1.75 -8.77
N LEU A 165 15.82 -2.41 -9.90
CA LEU A 165 16.81 -3.22 -10.63
C LEU A 165 17.87 -2.35 -11.31
N VAL A 166 17.48 -1.23 -11.92
CA VAL A 166 18.47 -0.30 -12.51
C VAL A 166 19.40 0.21 -11.42
N THR A 167 18.88 0.54 -10.24
CA THR A 167 19.70 0.92 -9.07
C THR A 167 20.67 -0.18 -8.68
N LEU A 168 20.22 -1.44 -8.55
CA LEU A 168 21.09 -2.56 -8.22
C LEU A 168 22.27 -2.67 -9.19
N GLN A 169 22.01 -2.51 -10.48
CA GLN A 169 23.04 -2.55 -11.51
C GLN A 169 24.03 -1.39 -11.37
N ILE A 170 23.55 -0.15 -11.47
CA ILE A 170 24.46 0.96 -11.72
C ILE A 170 25.12 1.48 -10.42
N VAL A 171 24.39 1.44 -9.31
CA VAL A 171 24.86 1.93 -8.00
C VAL A 171 25.57 0.83 -7.23
N TYR A 172 24.94 -0.35 -7.13
CA TYR A 172 25.45 -1.44 -6.30
C TYR A 172 26.31 -2.43 -7.08
N ASN A 173 26.44 -2.29 -8.40
CA ASN A 173 27.22 -3.20 -9.25
C ASN A 173 26.78 -4.67 -9.10
N ILE A 174 25.47 -4.88 -9.00
CA ILE A 174 24.83 -6.20 -8.92
C ILE A 174 24.21 -6.53 -10.28
N ASP A 175 24.54 -7.70 -10.83
CA ASP A 175 23.86 -8.24 -12.02
C ASP A 175 22.38 -8.40 -11.72
N SER A 176 21.58 -7.48 -12.29
CA SER A 176 20.18 -7.34 -11.94
C SER A 176 19.31 -8.42 -12.59
N ARG A 177 19.73 -8.97 -13.74
CA ARG A 177 19.01 -10.07 -14.39
C ARG A 177 19.18 -11.36 -13.61
N LYS A 178 20.42 -11.69 -13.28
CA LYS A 178 20.72 -12.84 -12.44
C LYS A 178 20.05 -12.71 -11.07
N TYR A 179 20.21 -11.55 -10.43
CA TYR A 179 19.57 -11.26 -9.14
C TYR A 179 18.06 -11.49 -9.19
N LEU A 180 17.37 -10.87 -10.15
CA LEU A 180 15.92 -10.96 -10.23
C LEU A 180 15.46 -12.40 -10.44
N LYS A 181 16.14 -13.14 -11.32
CA LYS A 181 15.85 -14.54 -11.56
C LYS A 181 16.00 -15.38 -10.28
N ASP A 182 17.13 -15.24 -9.59
CA ASP A 182 17.41 -16.00 -8.38
C ASP A 182 16.39 -15.70 -7.26
N GLU A 183 16.01 -14.43 -7.07
CA GLU A 183 15.04 -14.02 -6.04
C GLU A 183 13.62 -14.50 -6.36
N LEU A 184 13.17 -14.42 -7.61
CA LEU A 184 11.86 -14.93 -8.01
C LEU A 184 11.80 -16.45 -7.91
N ASP A 185 12.85 -17.17 -8.32
CA ASP A 185 12.92 -18.62 -8.19
C ASP A 185 12.87 -19.04 -6.71
N TRP A 186 13.61 -18.34 -5.84
CA TRP A 186 13.58 -18.60 -4.40
C TRP A 186 12.21 -18.31 -3.78
N MET A 187 11.57 -17.19 -4.12
CA MET A 187 10.23 -16.86 -3.62
C MET A 187 9.20 -17.91 -4.05
N ARG A 188 9.23 -18.34 -5.32
CA ARG A 188 8.34 -19.37 -5.86
C ARG A 188 8.58 -20.75 -5.23
N ALA A 189 9.83 -21.12 -4.99
CA ALA A 189 10.17 -22.34 -4.27
C ALA A 189 9.62 -22.36 -2.83
N ASN A 190 9.35 -21.18 -2.25
CA ASN A 190 8.74 -21.01 -0.94
C ASN A 190 7.21 -20.73 -1.00
N GLY A 191 6.59 -20.97 -2.16
CA GLY A 191 5.15 -20.85 -2.35
C GLY A 191 4.62 -19.41 -2.53
N ILE A 192 5.49 -18.46 -2.86
CA ILE A 192 5.08 -17.09 -3.17
C ILE A 192 4.92 -16.94 -4.69
N ASN A 193 3.72 -16.58 -5.12
CA ASN A 193 3.38 -16.27 -6.50
C ASN A 193 3.53 -14.76 -6.72
N VAL A 194 4.51 -14.37 -7.52
CA VAL A 194 4.73 -12.98 -7.92
C VAL A 194 4.24 -12.81 -9.36
N TYR A 195 3.28 -11.92 -9.56
CA TYR A 195 2.58 -11.79 -10.85
C TYR A 195 2.98 -10.58 -11.67
N GLY A 196 3.25 -9.44 -11.06
CA GLY A 196 3.61 -8.23 -11.80
C GLY A 196 4.71 -7.43 -11.15
N ALA A 197 5.18 -6.41 -11.85
CA ALA A 197 6.19 -5.47 -11.36
C ALA A 197 5.75 -4.02 -11.51
N VAL A 198 6.27 -3.15 -10.65
CA VAL A 198 6.15 -1.69 -10.75
C VAL A 198 7.48 -1.07 -10.30
N ALA A 199 7.85 0.07 -10.84
CA ALA A 199 9.12 0.72 -10.56
C ALA A 199 9.12 1.49 -9.23
N HIS A 200 10.19 1.31 -8.46
CA HIS A 200 10.46 2.12 -7.28
C HIS A 200 11.21 3.40 -7.67
N GLY A 201 10.79 4.53 -7.11
CA GLY A 201 11.42 5.83 -7.31
C GLY A 201 12.45 6.16 -6.23
N ARG A 202 13.55 5.41 -6.15
CA ARG A 202 14.60 5.65 -5.14
C ARG A 202 15.26 7.02 -5.33
N ASP A 203 15.80 7.63 -4.27
CA ASP A 203 16.61 8.87 -4.32
C ASP A 203 17.69 8.89 -5.42
N TYR A 204 18.35 7.75 -5.67
CA TYR A 204 19.34 7.63 -6.75
C TYR A 204 18.77 7.87 -8.15
N CYS A 205 17.48 7.55 -8.37
CA CYS A 205 16.78 7.85 -9.63
C CYS A 205 16.76 9.36 -9.88
N TYR A 206 16.54 10.16 -8.83
CA TYR A 206 16.55 11.63 -8.92
C TYR A 206 17.97 12.18 -9.03
N GLN A 207 18.92 11.59 -8.30
CA GLN A 207 20.32 12.03 -8.31
C GLN A 207 21.00 11.78 -9.66
N TYR A 208 20.74 10.61 -10.27
CA TYR A 208 21.38 10.18 -11.52
C TYR A 208 20.43 10.16 -12.71
N HIS A 209 19.23 10.72 -12.55
CA HIS A 209 18.25 10.97 -13.61
C HIS A 209 17.80 9.76 -14.43
N TYR A 210 17.64 8.58 -13.81
CA TYR A 210 17.08 7.37 -14.43
C TYR A 210 15.78 6.94 -13.77
N VAL A 211 15.04 5.99 -14.35
CA VAL A 211 13.93 5.29 -13.68
C VAL A 211 14.10 3.78 -13.73
N ASN A 212 13.68 3.10 -12.66
CA ASN A 212 13.77 1.65 -12.58
C ASN A 212 12.89 0.90 -13.58
N SER A 213 11.79 1.51 -14.05
CA SER A 213 10.95 0.92 -15.11
C SER A 213 11.73 0.68 -16.41
N TYR A 214 12.84 1.39 -16.60
CA TYR A 214 13.70 1.23 -17.77
C TYR A 214 14.50 -0.07 -17.78
N PHE A 215 14.45 -0.88 -16.71
CA PHE A 215 14.90 -2.27 -16.78
C PHE A 215 14.10 -3.06 -17.84
N TRP A 216 12.83 -2.73 -18.06
CA TRP A 216 12.00 -3.45 -19.01
C TRP A 216 12.18 -2.95 -20.45
N ASN A 217 12.31 -3.88 -21.40
CA ASN A 217 12.48 -3.57 -22.82
C ASN A 217 11.33 -2.75 -23.40
N HIS A 218 10.08 -3.07 -23.01
CA HIS A 218 8.89 -2.34 -23.47
C HIS A 218 8.82 -0.89 -22.97
N THR A 219 9.49 -0.57 -21.85
CA THR A 219 9.53 0.79 -21.32
C THR A 219 10.34 1.67 -22.27
N LYS A 220 9.63 2.62 -22.89
CA LYS A 220 10.23 3.60 -23.80
C LYS A 220 10.80 4.77 -23.02
N GLY A 221 11.82 5.38 -23.60
CA GLY A 221 12.44 6.56 -23.02
C GLY A 221 11.54 7.79 -23.07
N SER A 222 11.58 8.65 -22.05
CA SER A 222 11.24 10.06 -22.20
C SER A 222 12.52 10.85 -22.38
N SER A 223 12.54 11.77 -23.35
CA SER A 223 13.59 12.79 -23.52
C SER A 223 13.28 14.08 -22.76
N GLU A 224 12.19 14.13 -22.01
CA GLU A 224 11.67 15.31 -21.34
C GLU A 224 11.40 15.05 -19.86
N GLY A 225 11.73 16.04 -19.00
CA GLY A 225 11.44 16.02 -17.56
C GLY A 225 12.68 15.81 -16.67
N LEU A 226 12.45 15.50 -15.40
CA LEU A 226 13.51 15.26 -14.41
C LEU A 226 14.21 13.90 -14.58
N PHE A 227 13.56 12.98 -15.29
CA PHE A 227 14.06 11.64 -15.56
C PHE A 227 14.27 11.49 -17.05
N TYR A 228 15.52 11.28 -17.42
CA TYR A 228 15.90 11.07 -18.81
C TYR A 228 16.28 9.61 -18.95
N ASN A 229 15.56 8.89 -19.79
CA ASN A 229 15.84 7.48 -20.03
C ASN A 229 17.03 7.34 -20.98
N TRP A 230 18.20 7.72 -20.50
CA TRP A 230 19.44 7.44 -21.17
C TRP A 230 19.68 5.93 -21.08
N GLU A 231 19.86 5.30 -22.22
CA GLU A 231 20.44 3.95 -22.29
C GLU A 231 21.78 3.89 -21.52
N TYR A 232 22.41 5.04 -21.25
CA TYR A 232 23.63 5.23 -20.48
C TYR A 232 23.47 6.24 -19.34
N VAL A 233 23.62 5.82 -18.09
CA VAL A 233 23.50 6.69 -16.92
C VAL A 233 24.86 7.23 -16.49
N PRO A 234 25.04 8.57 -16.33
CA PRO A 234 26.26 9.14 -15.80
C PRO A 234 26.32 8.94 -14.27
N ILE A 235 27.27 8.13 -13.80
CA ILE A 235 27.46 7.83 -12.37
C ILE A 235 28.94 7.73 -12.04
N TYR A 236 29.37 8.42 -10.97
CA TYR A 236 30.76 8.47 -10.50
C TYR A 236 31.81 8.86 -11.59
N GLY A 237 31.42 9.67 -12.57
CA GLY A 237 32.29 10.09 -13.66
C GLY A 237 32.36 9.11 -14.84
N GLU A 238 31.59 8.02 -14.80
CA GLU A 238 31.47 7.04 -15.88
C GLU A 238 30.06 7.02 -16.46
N TYR A 239 29.91 6.45 -17.66
CA TYR A 239 28.61 6.17 -18.27
C TYR A 239 28.33 4.67 -18.21
N LYS A 240 27.32 4.27 -17.43
CA LYS A 240 26.92 2.87 -17.31
C LYS A 240 25.71 2.58 -18.19
N LYS A 241 25.83 1.62 -19.09
CA LYS A 241 24.71 1.16 -19.91
C LYS A 241 23.68 0.43 -19.05
N ILE A 242 22.41 0.80 -19.10
CA ILE A 242 21.34 0.06 -18.43
C ILE A 242 21.14 -1.28 -19.14
N GLU A 243 21.22 -2.35 -18.39
CA GLU A 243 20.86 -3.68 -18.86
C GLU A 243 19.35 -3.86 -18.78
N LYS A 244 18.76 -4.25 -19.92
CA LYS A 244 17.33 -4.44 -20.05
C LYS A 244 16.97 -5.91 -20.24
N ASP A 245 15.73 -6.25 -19.93
CA ASP A 245 15.14 -7.57 -20.14
C ASP A 245 13.61 -7.46 -20.29
N ASP A 246 12.93 -8.58 -20.48
CA ASP A 246 11.48 -8.67 -20.63
C ASP A 246 10.83 -9.33 -19.41
N LEU A 247 9.60 -8.91 -19.08
CA LEU A 247 8.80 -9.53 -18.01
C LEU A 247 8.65 -11.05 -18.19
N SER A 248 8.55 -11.50 -19.45
CA SER A 248 8.38 -12.91 -19.81
C SER A 248 9.58 -13.77 -19.44
N SER A 249 10.80 -13.22 -19.41
CA SER A 249 12.01 -13.90 -18.93
C SER A 249 11.89 -14.32 -17.46
N TYR A 250 10.97 -13.71 -16.72
CA TYR A 250 10.77 -13.87 -15.29
C TYR A 250 9.40 -14.44 -14.92
N ASN A 251 8.57 -14.85 -15.89
CA ASN A 251 7.17 -15.24 -15.67
C ASN A 251 6.38 -14.17 -14.90
N LEU A 252 6.55 -12.91 -15.28
CA LEU A 252 5.70 -11.80 -14.82
C LEU A 252 4.66 -11.49 -15.89
N ASP A 253 3.41 -11.37 -15.47
CA ASP A 253 2.22 -11.19 -16.30
C ASP A 253 2.07 -9.74 -16.79
N TYR A 254 2.50 -8.75 -15.99
CA TYR A 254 2.27 -7.35 -16.30
C TYR A 254 3.28 -6.38 -15.64
N ASP A 255 3.42 -5.20 -16.25
CA ASP A 255 4.01 -4.00 -15.64
C ASP A 255 2.88 -3.05 -15.24
N GLY A 256 2.70 -2.86 -13.94
CA GLY A 256 1.59 -2.07 -13.38
C GLY A 256 1.72 -0.57 -13.62
N ASP A 257 2.90 -0.09 -14.05
CA ASP A 257 3.08 1.30 -14.45
C ASP A 257 2.52 1.57 -15.87
N GLN A 258 2.24 0.52 -16.66
CA GLN A 258 1.68 0.63 -18.01
C GLN A 258 0.15 0.57 -18.05
N PHE A 259 -0.52 0.45 -16.89
CA PHE A 259 -1.97 0.35 -16.86
C PHE A 259 -2.66 1.62 -17.33
N ILE A 260 -3.59 1.46 -18.28
CA ILE A 260 -4.56 2.49 -18.63
C ILE A 260 -5.56 2.60 -17.48
N THR A 261 -5.61 3.77 -16.87
CA THR A 261 -6.51 4.11 -15.76
C THR A 261 -7.15 5.47 -16.03
N ASP A 262 -8.41 5.66 -15.63
CA ASP A 262 -9.08 6.95 -15.73
C ASP A 262 -8.66 7.87 -14.58
N TYR A 263 -8.47 7.28 -13.39
CA TYR A 263 -8.05 8.01 -12.20
C TYR A 263 -6.92 7.28 -11.48
N ARG A 264 -5.97 8.05 -10.95
CA ARG A 264 -4.89 7.53 -10.09
C ARG A 264 -4.77 8.44 -8.89
N PHE A 265 -4.99 7.88 -7.71
CA PHE A 265 -4.81 8.56 -6.45
C PHE A 265 -3.65 7.94 -5.69
N ALA A 266 -2.79 8.76 -5.11
CA ALA A 266 -1.61 8.27 -4.40
C ALA A 266 -1.35 9.11 -3.14
N ASP A 267 -1.14 8.47 -2.00
CA ASP A 267 -0.81 9.17 -0.75
C ASP A 267 0.56 9.86 -0.77
N ALA A 268 1.45 9.50 -1.70
CA ALA A 268 2.68 10.25 -1.99
C ALA A 268 2.42 11.61 -2.65
N ASN A 269 1.25 11.83 -3.27
CA ASN A 269 0.91 13.12 -3.85
C ASN A 269 0.64 14.14 -2.75
N ARG A 270 1.24 15.32 -2.86
CA ARG A 270 1.08 16.41 -1.89
C ARG A 270 0.34 17.60 -2.49
N GLU A 271 -0.62 18.12 -1.74
CA GLU A 271 -1.32 19.37 -2.03
C GLU A 271 -1.20 20.29 -0.81
N ASN A 272 -0.67 21.49 -0.99
CA ASN A 272 -0.44 22.45 0.10
C ASN A 272 0.35 21.83 1.28
N GLY A 273 1.36 21.01 0.96
CA GLY A 273 2.21 20.31 1.93
C GLY A 273 1.59 19.07 2.58
N LYS A 274 0.29 18.82 2.40
CA LYS A 274 -0.42 17.65 2.95
C LYS A 274 -0.51 16.53 1.94
N MET A 275 -0.27 15.31 2.38
CA MET A 275 -0.44 14.10 1.58
C MET A 275 -1.91 13.90 1.20
N TRP A 276 -2.14 13.25 0.07
CA TRP A 276 -3.47 12.83 -0.34
C TRP A 276 -3.99 11.72 0.57
N TYR A 277 -5.30 11.70 0.80
CA TYR A 277 -6.00 10.63 1.52
C TYR A 277 -7.41 10.47 0.92
N MET A 278 -8.04 9.33 1.18
CA MET A 278 -9.29 8.92 0.53
C MET A 278 -10.45 9.90 0.74
N GLY A 279 -10.48 10.58 1.89
CA GLY A 279 -11.52 11.58 2.19
C GLY A 279 -11.44 12.86 1.36
N LYS A 280 -10.43 13.03 0.50
CA LYS A 280 -10.36 14.14 -0.46
C LYS A 280 -11.21 13.92 -1.71
N VAL A 281 -11.69 12.70 -1.94
CA VAL A 281 -12.41 12.32 -3.16
C VAL A 281 -13.78 11.78 -2.79
N ASN A 282 -14.82 12.31 -3.43
CA ASN A 282 -16.13 11.67 -3.38
C ASN A 282 -16.22 10.59 -4.47
N PHE A 283 -15.93 9.35 -4.10
CA PHE A 283 -15.89 8.21 -5.03
C PHE A 283 -17.25 7.89 -5.67
N ASP A 284 -18.36 8.28 -5.05
CA ASP A 284 -19.71 8.07 -5.61
C ASP A 284 -19.96 8.92 -6.87
N THR A 285 -19.14 9.96 -7.11
CA THR A 285 -19.24 10.80 -8.31
C THR A 285 -18.57 10.19 -9.54
N ILE A 286 -17.72 9.17 -9.34
CA ILE A 286 -17.03 8.48 -10.43
C ILE A 286 -18.05 7.60 -11.16
N GLN A 287 -18.15 7.79 -12.47
CA GLN A 287 -19.13 7.09 -13.29
C GLN A 287 -18.76 5.61 -13.47
N PRO A 288 -19.75 4.69 -13.55
CA PRO A 288 -19.51 3.29 -13.92
C PRO A 288 -18.68 3.12 -15.19
N GLY A 289 -17.92 2.03 -15.27
CA GLY A 289 -17.00 1.74 -16.37
C GLY A 289 -15.66 2.48 -16.30
N LYS A 290 -15.48 3.35 -15.30
CA LYS A 290 -14.19 3.97 -15.00
C LYS A 290 -13.28 3.04 -14.20
N LYS A 291 -11.99 3.14 -14.46
CA LYS A 291 -10.92 2.40 -13.79
C LYS A 291 -10.12 3.34 -12.89
N VAL A 292 -9.92 2.91 -11.64
CA VAL A 292 -9.26 3.69 -10.60
C VAL A 292 -8.15 2.86 -9.97
N ILE A 293 -6.97 3.45 -9.82
CA ILE A 293 -5.90 2.93 -8.98
C ILE A 293 -5.77 3.81 -7.75
N ILE A 294 -5.78 3.19 -6.57
CA ILE A 294 -5.45 3.83 -5.30
C ILE A 294 -4.10 3.26 -4.87
N LEU A 295 -3.05 4.08 -4.93
CA LEU A 295 -1.69 3.76 -4.51
C LEU A 295 -1.48 4.26 -3.07
N LEU A 296 -1.12 3.37 -2.17
CA LEU A 296 -0.82 3.70 -0.78
C LEU A 296 0.56 3.15 -0.41
N HIS A 297 1.24 3.83 0.50
CA HIS A 297 2.46 3.35 1.11
C HIS A 297 2.17 3.07 2.59
N PRO A 298 2.10 1.81 3.04
CA PRO A 298 1.63 1.46 4.39
C PRO A 298 2.32 2.22 5.52
N GLN A 299 3.59 2.58 5.35
CA GLN A 299 4.37 3.34 6.34
C GLN A 299 3.92 4.78 6.56
N HIS A 300 3.14 5.36 5.66
CA HIS A 300 2.57 6.70 5.87
C HIS A 300 1.37 6.70 6.84
N TRP A 301 0.85 5.52 7.21
CA TRP A 301 -0.43 5.34 7.89
C TRP A 301 -0.35 4.66 9.26
N ASP A 302 0.86 4.30 9.70
CA ASP A 302 1.10 3.55 10.94
C ASP A 302 1.95 4.30 11.95
#